data_AF-A0A8T5U3T3-F1
#
_entry.id   AF-A0A8T5U3T3-F1
#
_cell.length_a   1.000
_cell.length_b   1.000
_cell.length_c   1.000
_cell.angle_alpha   90.00
_cell.angle_beta   90.00
_cell.angle_gamma   90.00
#
_symmetry.space_group_name_H-M   'P 1'
#
loop_
_entity.id
_entity.type
_entity.pdbx_description
1 polymer ?
#
loop_
_entity_poly.entity_id
_entity_poly.type
_entity_poly.pdbx_seq_one_letter_code
_entity_poly.pdbx_strand_id
1 'polypeptide(L)'
;IIIVVNLYNGNSISNYTIQSYSDFRNYYIFNGISVLVGVDTFLIFQKEPPNKKDITEFNLIQKTKELEFLYCFKVQDEKKDIPELFDNLLNYINQKLKFLNPELFKRAKSNREIPNQ
;
A
#
# COMPACT_ATOMS: atom_id res chain seq x y z
N ILE A 1 -6.12 2.36 0.29
CA ILE A 1 -6.34 0.95 -0.09
C ILE A 1 -4.99 0.29 -0.23
N ILE A 2 -4.84 -0.90 0.33
CA ILE A 2 -3.63 -1.71 0.15
C ILE A 2 -4.10 -2.97 -0.58
N ILE A 3 -3.64 -3.16 -1.81
CA ILE A 3 -3.88 -4.40 -2.57
C ILE A 3 -2.67 -5.29 -2.36
N VAL A 4 -2.90 -6.49 -1.85
CA VAL A 4 -1.83 -7.46 -1.57
C VAL A 4 -1.88 -8.58 -2.61
N VAL A 5 -0.73 -8.90 -3.21
CA VAL A 5 -0.56 -9.99 -4.17
C VAL A 5 0.52 -10.95 -3.69
N ASN A 6 0.32 -12.25 -3.91
CA ASN A 6 1.30 -13.26 -3.54
C ASN A 6 2.32 -13.41 -4.68
N LEU A 7 3.60 -13.20 -4.39
CA LEU A 7 4.67 -13.26 -5.40
C LEU A 7 4.80 -14.61 -6.11
N TYR A 8 4.24 -15.67 -5.54
CA TYR A 8 4.25 -17.04 -6.07
C TYR A 8 2.93 -17.47 -6.71
N ASN A 9 2.00 -16.53 -6.92
CA ASN A 9 0.75 -16.79 -7.62
C ASN A 9 0.56 -15.74 -8.70
N GLY A 10 0.95 -16.04 -9.93
CA GLY A 10 0.81 -15.14 -11.08
C GLY A 10 -0.64 -14.69 -11.34
N ASN A 11 -1.64 -15.48 -10.97
CA ASN A 11 -3.05 -15.09 -11.12
C ASN A 11 -3.49 -14.03 -10.10
N SER A 12 -2.74 -13.86 -9.01
CA SER A 12 -3.11 -12.89 -7.96
C SER A 12 -3.01 -11.44 -8.43
N ILE A 13 -2.19 -11.14 -9.43
CA ILE A 13 -2.05 -9.78 -9.97
C ILE A 13 -2.97 -9.52 -11.17
N SER A 14 -3.25 -10.54 -11.99
CA SER A 14 -4.06 -10.39 -13.21
C SER A 14 -5.53 -10.08 -12.94
N ASN A 15 -6.05 -10.50 -11.78
CA ASN A 15 -7.45 -10.28 -11.39
C ASN A 15 -7.81 -8.80 -11.14
N TYR A 16 -6.83 -7.93 -10.94
CA TYR A 16 -7.06 -6.51 -10.73
C TYR A 16 -6.97 -5.76 -12.05
N THR A 17 -8.04 -5.08 -12.46
CA THR A 17 -8.08 -4.28 -13.68
C THR A 17 -8.33 -2.81 -13.36
N ILE A 18 -7.86 -1.90 -14.22
CA ILE A 18 -8.15 -0.46 -14.09
C ILE A 18 -9.66 -0.18 -14.01
N GLN A 19 -10.49 -0.97 -14.72
CA GLN A 19 -11.95 -0.85 -14.67
C GLN A 19 -12.47 -1.20 -13.28
N SER A 20 -12.13 -2.38 -12.75
CA SER A 20 -12.56 -2.81 -11.41
C SER A 20 -12.14 -1.83 -10.31
N TYR A 21 -10.94 -1.25 -10.44
CA TYR A 21 -10.47 -0.24 -9.50
C TYR A 21 -11.20 1.10 -9.66
N SER A 22 -11.49 1.51 -10.90
CA SER A 22 -12.24 2.74 -11.16
C SER A 22 -13.69 2.63 -10.69
N ASP A 23 -14.32 1.48 -10.86
CA ASP A 23 -15.65 1.19 -10.33
C ASP A 23 -15.67 1.29 -8.80
N PHE A 24 -14.68 0.69 -8.13
CA PHE A 24 -14.48 0.83 -6.70
C PHE A 24 -14.33 2.31 -6.29
N ARG A 25 -13.43 3.05 -6.97
CA ARG A 25 -13.16 4.46 -6.66
C ARG A 25 -14.43 5.29 -6.73
N ASN A 26 -15.22 5.11 -7.79
CA ASN A 26 -16.43 5.86 -8.03
C ASN A 26 -17.52 5.50 -7.03
N TYR A 27 -17.73 4.21 -6.77
CA TYR A 27 -18.77 3.74 -5.85
C TYR A 27 -18.56 4.28 -4.42
N TYR A 28 -17.32 4.25 -3.92
CA TYR A 28 -17.00 4.71 -2.57
C TYR A 28 -16.58 6.18 -2.48
N ILE A 29 -16.60 6.92 -3.61
CA ILE A 29 -16.05 8.28 -3.71
C ILE A 29 -14.62 8.31 -3.12
N PHE A 30 -13.86 7.26 -3.40
CA PHE A 30 -12.55 7.06 -2.80
C PHE A 30 -11.53 7.98 -3.46
N ASN A 31 -11.05 8.96 -2.70
CA ASN A 31 -10.00 9.89 -3.11
C ASN A 31 -8.69 9.67 -2.35
N GLY A 32 -8.52 8.54 -1.66
CA GLY A 32 -7.36 8.26 -0.82
C GLY A 32 -6.14 7.75 -1.61
N ILE A 33 -5.16 7.23 -0.88
CA ILE A 33 -3.97 6.57 -1.45
C ILE A 33 -4.25 5.10 -1.73
N SER A 34 -3.79 4.61 -2.87
CA SER A 34 -3.81 3.19 -3.21
C SER A 34 -2.41 2.69 -3.53
N VAL A 35 -2.12 1.50 -3.03
CA VAL A 35 -0.78 0.89 -3.07
C VAL A 35 -0.89 -0.57 -3.42
N LEU A 36 0.01 -1.04 -4.28
CA LEU A 36 0.18 -2.46 -4.60
C LEU A 36 1.34 -3.05 -3.80
N VAL A 37 1.10 -4.17 -3.12
CA VAL A 37 2.09 -4.82 -2.25
C VAL A 37 2.27 -6.26 -2.69
N GLY A 38 3.45 -6.58 -3.22
CA GLY A 38 3.86 -7.94 -3.48
C GLY A 38 4.44 -8.57 -2.22
N VAL A 39 3.87 -9.69 -1.77
CA VAL A 39 4.28 -10.37 -0.53
C VAL A 39 4.90 -11.71 -0.82
N ASP A 40 6.09 -11.92 -0.26
CA ASP A 40 6.72 -13.23 -0.16
C ASP A 40 6.04 -14.05 0.95
N THR A 41 4.95 -14.73 0.61
CA THR A 41 4.16 -15.48 1.59
C THR A 41 4.93 -16.62 2.25
N PHE A 42 5.88 -17.22 1.53
CA PHE A 42 6.70 -18.32 2.05
C PHE A 42 7.69 -17.82 3.09
N LEU A 43 8.30 -16.66 2.87
CA LEU A 43 9.16 -16.02 3.85
C LEU A 43 8.38 -15.62 5.12
N ILE A 44 7.16 -15.08 4.98
CA ILE A 44 6.31 -14.74 6.14
C ILE A 44 5.91 -15.98 6.93
N PHE A 45 5.46 -17.03 6.24
CA PHE A 45 5.00 -18.26 6.90
C PHE A 45 6.13 -19.22 7.28
N GLN A 46 7.40 -18.83 7.08
CA GLN A 46 8.59 -19.66 7.33
C GLN A 46 8.48 -21.04 6.64
N LYS A 47 8.00 -21.04 5.40
CA LYS A 47 7.85 -22.24 4.56
C LYS A 47 8.88 -22.22 3.44
N GLU A 48 9.24 -23.40 2.96
CA GLU A 48 10.13 -23.52 1.81
C GLU A 48 9.42 -22.99 0.55
N PRO A 49 10.01 -22.02 -0.16
CA PRO A 49 9.38 -21.44 -1.34
C PRO A 49 9.44 -22.39 -2.54
N PRO A 50 8.47 -22.31 -3.47
CA PRO A 50 8.61 -22.92 -4.78
C PRO A 50 9.84 -22.37 -5.50
N ASN A 51 10.38 -23.15 -6.44
CA ASN A 51 11.62 -22.84 -7.16
C ASN A 51 11.62 -21.49 -7.89
N LYS A 52 10.45 -20.87 -8.13
CA LYS A 52 10.35 -19.62 -8.88
C LYS A 52 9.21 -18.73 -8.37
N LYS A 53 9.48 -17.42 -8.33
CA LYS A 53 8.45 -16.37 -8.19
C LYS A 53 7.79 -16.13 -9.54
N ASP A 54 6.46 -16.16 -9.57
CA ASP A 54 5.67 -15.85 -10.76
C ASP A 54 5.61 -14.35 -11.03
N ILE A 55 5.66 -13.55 -9.97
CA ILE A 55 5.57 -12.10 -10.04
C ILE A 55 6.93 -11.50 -9.67
N THR A 56 7.55 -10.85 -10.65
CA THR A 56 8.77 -10.07 -10.44
C THR A 56 8.44 -8.63 -10.03
N GLU A 57 9.46 -7.91 -9.59
CA GLU A 57 9.35 -6.47 -9.31
C GLU A 57 8.91 -5.67 -10.55
N PHE A 58 9.38 -6.05 -11.74
CA PHE A 58 8.93 -5.44 -12.98
C PHE A 58 7.43 -5.63 -13.19
N ASN A 59 6.88 -6.82 -12.89
CA ASN A 59 5.44 -7.08 -13.00
C ASN A 59 4.64 -6.18 -12.04
N LEU A 60 5.11 -6.01 -10.80
CA LEU A 60 4.48 -5.11 -9.83
C LEU A 60 4.47 -3.66 -10.32
N ILE A 61 5.60 -3.17 -10.84
CA ILE A 61 5.71 -1.80 -11.36
C ILE A 61 4.76 -1.59 -12.54
N GLN A 62 4.73 -2.52 -13.50
CA GLN A 62 3.83 -2.40 -14.65
C GLN A 62 2.37 -2.38 -14.22
N LYS A 63 1.98 -3.26 -13.28
CA LYS A 63 0.59 -3.28 -12.79
C LYS A 63 0.21 -2.03 -12.01
N THR A 64 1.14 -1.52 -11.21
CA THR A 64 0.95 -0.28 -10.45
C THR A 64 0.68 0.89 -11.39
N LYS A 65 1.41 0.97 -12.51
CA LYS A 65 1.17 1.96 -13.56
C LYS A 65 -0.18 1.74 -14.25
N GLU A 66 -0.51 0.51 -14.62
CA GLU A 66 -1.80 0.15 -15.23
C GLU A 66 -2.99 0.57 -14.35
N LEU A 67 -2.88 0.40 -13.03
CA LEU A 67 -3.92 0.74 -12.06
C LEU A 67 -3.90 2.21 -11.60
N GLU A 68 -2.96 3.02 -12.11
CA GLU A 68 -2.73 4.41 -11.69
C GLU A 68 -2.43 4.56 -10.19
N PHE A 69 -1.76 3.58 -9.60
CA PHE A 69 -1.33 3.65 -8.20
C PHE A 69 -0.03 4.45 -8.10
N LEU A 70 0.12 5.19 -7.00
CA LEU A 70 1.30 6.02 -6.77
C LEU A 70 2.50 5.21 -6.25
N TYR A 71 2.24 4.11 -5.56
CA TYR A 71 3.28 3.34 -4.88
C TYR A 71 3.10 1.84 -5.08
N CYS A 72 4.24 1.16 -5.19
CA CYS A 72 4.33 -0.29 -5.08
C CYS A 72 5.42 -0.68 -4.09
N PHE A 73 5.17 -1.75 -3.32
CA PHE A 73 6.13 -2.29 -2.37
C PHE A 73 6.27 -3.79 -2.57
N LYS A 74 7.42 -4.30 -2.16
CA LYS A 74 7.72 -5.72 -2.11
C LYS A 74 8.13 -6.05 -0.69
N VAL A 75 7.36 -6.91 -0.03
CA VAL A 75 7.62 -7.35 1.34
C VAL A 75 8.41 -8.65 1.29
N GLN A 76 9.65 -8.57 1.76
CA GLN A 76 10.60 -9.68 1.89
C GLN A 76 11.15 -9.81 3.31
N ASP A 77 10.88 -8.86 4.19
CA ASP A 77 11.11 -8.92 5.63
C ASP A 77 9.93 -8.26 6.33
N GLU A 78 9.11 -9.05 7.03
CA GLU A 78 7.94 -8.57 7.75
C GLU A 78 8.30 -7.48 8.77
N LYS A 79 9.43 -7.61 9.47
CA LYS A 79 9.81 -6.73 10.57
C LYS A 79 10.33 -5.39 10.08
N LYS A 80 10.80 -5.32 8.84
CA LYS A 80 11.34 -4.11 8.24
C LYS A 80 10.37 -3.46 7.26
N ASP A 81 9.87 -4.23 6.30
CA ASP A 81 9.18 -3.70 5.13
C ASP A 81 7.74 -3.29 5.45
N ILE A 82 7.08 -3.97 6.39
CA ILE A 82 5.71 -3.61 6.80
C ILE A 82 5.71 -2.26 7.55
N PRO A 83 6.55 -2.04 8.59
CA PRO A 83 6.66 -0.73 9.21
C PRO A 83 6.99 0.38 8.21
N GLU A 84 7.96 0.15 7.32
CA GLU A 84 8.36 1.14 6.30
C GLU A 84 7.19 1.49 5.35
N LEU A 85 6.40 0.49 4.93
CA LEU A 85 5.19 0.72 4.13
C LEU A 85 4.18 1.61 4.87
N PHE A 86 3.90 1.31 6.14
CA PHE A 86 2.94 2.08 6.92
C PHE A 86 3.42 3.49 7.23
N ASP A 87 4.71 3.68 7.53
CA ASP A 87 5.30 4.99 7.74
C ASP A 87 5.19 5.87 6.49
N ASN A 88 5.46 5.31 5.31
CA ASN A 88 5.29 6.00 4.03
C ASN A 88 3.82 6.39 3.77
N LEU A 89 2.89 5.48 4.02
CA LEU A 89 1.44 5.73 3.89
C LEU A 89 0.96 6.83 4.85
N LEU A 90 1.36 6.74 6.12
CA LEU A 90 0.98 7.72 7.15
C LEU A 90 1.59 9.09 6.85
N ASN A 91 2.83 9.14 6.38
CA ASN A 91 3.47 10.39 5.95
C ASN A 91 2.69 11.03 4.80
N TYR A 92 2.30 10.26 3.78
CA TYR A 92 1.45 10.77 2.70
C TYR A 92 0.11 11.32 3.23
N ILE A 93 -0.58 10.57 4.09
CA ILE A 93 -1.85 11.01 4.69
C ILE A 93 -1.66 12.31 5.48
N ASN A 94 -0.61 12.39 6.30
CA ASN A 94 -0.29 13.58 7.08
C ASN A 94 -0.04 14.79 6.19
N GLN A 95 0.74 14.63 5.12
CA GLN A 95 1.00 15.70 4.15
C GLN A 95 -0.28 16.15 3.45
N LYS A 96 -1.11 15.20 3.01
CA LYS A 96 -2.39 15.48 2.36
C LYS A 96 -3.36 16.22 3.29
N LEU A 97 -3.48 15.79 4.55
CA LEU A 97 -4.31 16.46 5.56
C LEU A 97 -3.79 17.88 5.85
N LYS A 98 -2.48 18.05 6.02
CA LYS A 98 -1.85 19.36 6.21
C LYS A 98 -2.13 20.30 5.05
N PHE A 99 -2.14 19.80 3.82
CA PHE A 99 -2.44 20.59 2.62
C PHE A 99 -3.93 20.93 2.48
N LEU A 100 -4.82 19.93 2.62
CA LEU A 100 -6.25 20.10 2.41
C LEU A 100 -6.94 20.87 3.54
N ASN A 101 -6.47 20.71 4.79
CA ASN A 101 -7.06 21.38 5.94
C ASN A 101 -6.01 21.71 7.02
N PRO A 102 -5.20 22.76 6.82
CA PRO A 102 -4.10 23.10 7.70
C PRO A 102 -4.54 23.42 9.13
N GLU A 103 -5.72 24.01 9.30
CA GLU A 103 -6.24 24.39 10.63
C GLU A 103 -6.68 23.16 11.44
N LEU A 104 -7.42 22.22 10.85
CA LEU A 104 -7.75 20.95 11.51
C LEU A 104 -6.49 20.13 11.80
N PHE A 105 -5.52 20.13 10.88
CA PHE A 105 -4.25 19.44 11.09
C PHE A 105 -3.48 20.02 12.29
N LYS A 106 -3.38 21.35 12.41
CA LYS A 106 -2.75 22.02 13.56
C LYS A 106 -3.43 21.63 14.88
N ARG A 107 -4.77 21.65 14.92
CA ARG A 107 -5.56 21.28 16.12
C ARG A 107 -5.38 19.81 16.52
N ALA A 108 -5.38 18.91 15.55
CA ALA A 108 -5.15 17.49 15.80
C ALA A 108 -3.72 17.23 16.31
N LYS A 109 -2.73 17.99 15.83
CA LYS A 109 -1.35 17.92 16.31
C LYS A 109 -1.22 18.45 17.75
N SER A 110 -1.81 19.61 18.06
CA SER A 110 -1.74 20.20 19.41
C SER A 110 -2.43 19.34 20.48
N ASN A 111 -3.50 18.61 20.13
CA ASN A 111 -4.17 17.69 21.06
C ASN A 111 -3.38 16.41 21.39
N ARG A 112 -2.31 16.10 20.63
CA ARG A 112 -1.36 15.02 20.99
C ARG A 112 -0.27 15.49 21.95
N GLU A 113 -0.09 16.80 22.10
CA GLU A 113 0.93 17.44 22.96
C GLU A 113 0.34 17.86 24.32
N ILE A 114 -0.78 17.27 24.76
CA ILE A 114 -1.25 17.48 26.14
C ILE A 114 -0.15 16.96 27.06
N PRO A 115 0.49 17.82 27.87
CA PRO A 115 1.61 17.43 28.71
C PRO A 115 1.11 16.44 29.75
N ASN A 116 1.87 15.37 29.97
CA ASN A 116 1.74 14.51 31.15
C ASN A 116 1.63 15.43 32.38
N GLN A 117 0.46 15.45 33.02
CA GLN A 117 0.29 16.00 34.36
C GLN A 117 0.98 15.09 35.37
#